data_AF-A0A316LM56-F1
#
_entry.id   AF-A0A316LM56-F1
#
_cell.length_a   1.000
_cell.length_b   1.000
_cell.length_c   1.000
_cell.angle_alpha   90.00
_cell.angle_beta   90.00
_cell.angle_gamma   90.00
#
_symmetry.space_group_name_H-M   'P 1'
#
loop_
_entity.id
_entity.type
_entity.pdbx_description
1 polymer ?
#
loop_
_entity_poly.entity_id
_entity_poly.type
_entity_poly.pdbx_seq_one_letter_code
_entity_poly.pdbx_strand_id
1 'polypeptide(L)'
;MKRNTKGTVFFGGSREYGAYIPKLKEMAAQNDEVEELDIPLYEVEELMYNTNGAFYIGRDCAMYRGSVNTRPYTNSILNSFPTEAIRQRDENSMYFIYQSDSGFYLYLFFSEENGDPDWDGLNTPIGYPIVIQKMLSYEDFAGVQVGDGVEKLREIDPVIEIYESMFFDHFTWNTYAAEHHRKNNNPISSVHYLKDGLLKIEYDIVDDTQLVVENIIFNENYDLTNLYGETYNYRILPQDLPEA
;
A
#
# COMPACT_ATOMS: atom_id res chain seq x y z
N MET A 1 -9.95 -5.07 -19.11
CA MET A 1 -9.22 -4.73 -20.36
C MET A 1 -7.99 -5.63 -20.42
N LYS A 2 -7.89 -6.55 -21.41
CA LYS A 2 -6.78 -7.52 -21.50
C LYS A 2 -5.43 -6.79 -21.48
N ARG A 3 -4.48 -7.25 -20.61
CA ARG A 3 -3.08 -6.78 -20.53
C ARG A 3 -2.59 -6.30 -21.89
N ASN A 4 -2.53 -4.97 -22.05
CA ASN A 4 -1.92 -4.40 -23.23
C ASN A 4 -0.41 -4.47 -23.01
N THR A 5 0.20 -5.59 -23.40
CA THR A 5 1.66 -5.78 -23.43
C THR A 5 2.37 -4.87 -24.44
N LYS A 6 1.68 -3.86 -24.96
CA LYS A 6 2.25 -2.74 -25.72
C LYS A 6 2.59 -1.53 -24.84
N GLY A 7 2.85 -1.73 -23.56
CA GLY A 7 3.66 -0.78 -22.81
C GLY A 7 5.01 -0.65 -23.53
N THR A 8 5.41 0.58 -23.84
CA THR A 8 6.76 0.89 -24.31
C THR A 8 7.73 0.16 -23.38
N VAL A 9 8.54 -0.76 -23.91
CA VAL A 9 9.60 -1.39 -23.11
C VAL A 9 10.41 -0.24 -22.52
N PHE A 10 10.37 -0.06 -21.19
CA PHE A 10 11.04 1.05 -20.50
C PHE A 10 12.57 0.88 -20.42
N PHE A 11 13.16 0.37 -21.52
CA PHE A 11 14.58 0.16 -21.82
C PHE A 11 15.22 -1.16 -21.40
N GLY A 12 16.30 -1.48 -22.14
CA GLY A 12 16.92 -2.78 -22.31
C GLY A 12 17.67 -3.30 -21.09
N GLY A 13 18.12 -4.56 -21.19
CA GLY A 13 18.60 -5.42 -20.09
C GLY A 13 19.91 -5.03 -19.40
N SER A 14 20.18 -3.75 -19.16
CA SER A 14 21.24 -3.28 -18.26
C SER A 14 20.61 -2.66 -17.01
N ARG A 15 21.02 -3.16 -15.84
CA ARG A 15 20.70 -2.65 -14.49
C ARG A 15 21.24 -1.23 -14.27
N GLU A 16 20.69 -0.23 -14.95
CA GLU A 16 20.96 1.19 -14.67
C GLU A 16 19.88 1.73 -13.72
N TYR A 17 19.89 1.25 -12.47
CA TYR A 17 18.89 1.64 -11.46
C TYR A 17 18.86 3.16 -11.18
N GLY A 18 19.99 3.86 -11.32
CA GLY A 18 20.09 5.30 -11.00
C GLY A 18 19.63 6.27 -12.10
N ALA A 19 19.56 5.84 -13.37
CA ALA A 19 19.20 6.74 -14.47
C ALA A 19 17.69 7.04 -14.54
N TYR A 20 16.88 6.19 -13.92
CA TYR A 20 15.41 6.30 -13.97
C TYR A 20 14.84 7.27 -12.93
N ILE A 21 15.49 7.45 -11.77
CA ILE A 21 14.98 8.27 -10.67
C ILE A 21 14.82 9.76 -11.06
N PRO A 22 15.78 10.40 -11.77
CA PRO A 22 15.58 11.77 -12.25
C PRO A 22 14.33 11.91 -13.15
N LYS A 23 14.13 10.94 -14.05
CA LYS A 23 12.96 10.91 -14.93
C LYS A 23 11.66 10.70 -14.13
N LEU A 24 11.69 9.87 -13.10
CA LEU A 24 10.55 9.67 -12.21
C LEU A 24 10.14 10.97 -11.52
N LYS A 25 11.11 11.74 -11.04
CA LYS A 25 10.88 13.07 -10.45
C LYS A 25 10.33 14.06 -11.48
N GLU A 26 10.82 14.03 -12.72
CA GLU A 26 10.29 14.87 -13.81
C GLU A 26 8.84 14.52 -14.18
N MET A 27 8.44 13.25 -14.03
CA MET A 27 7.07 12.79 -14.29
C MET A 27 6.11 13.09 -13.13
N ALA A 28 6.63 13.29 -11.90
CA ALA A 28 5.79 13.50 -10.74
C ALA A 28 5.16 14.90 -10.77
N ALA A 29 3.82 14.94 -10.77
CA ALA A 29 3.09 16.19 -10.64
C ALA A 29 3.41 16.83 -9.29
N GLN A 30 3.60 18.15 -9.27
CA GLN A 30 4.03 18.84 -8.07
C GLN A 30 2.86 19.01 -7.09
N ASN A 31 3.14 19.15 -5.80
CA ASN A 31 2.11 19.33 -4.76
C ASN A 31 1.29 20.62 -4.98
N ASP A 32 1.95 21.70 -5.42
CA ASP A 32 1.31 23.00 -5.65
C ASP A 32 0.34 23.00 -6.85
N GLU A 33 0.30 21.91 -7.62
CA GLU A 33 -0.58 21.76 -8.77
C GLU A 33 -1.89 21.07 -8.36
N VAL A 34 -3.02 21.78 -8.56
CA VAL A 34 -4.38 21.20 -8.51
C VAL A 34 -4.66 20.36 -9.76
N GLU A 35 -3.60 19.82 -10.39
CA GLU A 35 -3.72 19.01 -11.60
C GLU A 35 -4.35 17.67 -11.22
N GLU A 36 -5.47 17.37 -11.86
CA GLU A 36 -6.10 16.07 -11.80
C GLU A 36 -5.21 15.07 -12.56
N LEU A 37 -4.79 14.01 -11.87
CA LEU A 37 -3.96 12.97 -12.47
C LEU A 37 -4.83 12.05 -13.34
N ASP A 38 -4.29 11.64 -14.49
CA ASP A 38 -4.89 10.56 -15.28
C ASP A 38 -4.59 9.21 -14.62
N ILE A 39 -5.48 8.79 -13.71
CA ILE A 39 -5.32 7.57 -12.92
C ILE A 39 -5.69 6.36 -13.78
N PRO A 40 -4.76 5.42 -14.02
CA PRO A 40 -5.05 4.25 -14.83
C PRO A 40 -6.00 3.28 -14.11
N LEU A 41 -6.96 2.76 -14.86
CA LEU A 41 -7.93 1.77 -14.41
C LEU A 41 -7.46 0.33 -14.72
N TYR A 42 -7.41 -0.50 -13.69
CA TYR A 42 -7.01 -1.91 -13.76
C TYR A 42 -8.13 -2.86 -13.32
N GLU A 43 -8.10 -4.10 -13.79
CA GLU A 43 -8.95 -5.16 -13.24
C GLU A 43 -8.56 -5.42 -11.78
N VAL A 44 -9.54 -5.53 -10.88
CA VAL A 44 -9.32 -5.80 -9.45
C VAL A 44 -8.38 -6.99 -9.21
N GLU A 45 -8.56 -8.06 -9.98
CA GLU A 45 -7.75 -9.28 -9.90
C GLU A 45 -6.28 -9.04 -10.25
N GLU A 46 -5.99 -8.09 -11.14
CA GLU A 46 -4.61 -7.71 -11.50
C GLU A 46 -3.91 -6.98 -10.36
N LEU A 47 -4.60 -6.04 -9.71
CA LEU A 47 -4.06 -5.29 -8.58
C LEU A 47 -3.97 -6.13 -7.30
N MET A 48 -4.82 -7.14 -7.12
CA MET A 48 -4.80 -7.99 -5.93
C MET A 48 -3.89 -9.21 -6.06
N TYR A 49 -4.06 -10.03 -7.11
CA TYR A 49 -3.46 -11.36 -7.16
C TYR A 49 -2.34 -11.51 -8.19
N ASN A 50 -2.39 -10.74 -9.29
CA ASN A 50 -1.43 -10.88 -10.40
C ASN A 50 -0.32 -9.83 -10.39
N THR A 51 0.05 -9.32 -9.20
CA THR A 51 1.07 -8.27 -9.04
C THR A 51 2.47 -8.73 -9.46
N ASN A 52 2.72 -10.05 -9.51
CA ASN A 52 4.02 -10.64 -9.84
C ASN A 52 5.18 -10.06 -8.99
N GLY A 53 4.89 -9.72 -7.73
CA GLY A 53 5.84 -9.13 -6.80
C GLY A 53 6.05 -7.63 -6.93
N ALA A 54 5.21 -6.93 -7.70
CA ALA A 54 5.25 -5.48 -7.79
C ALA A 54 4.82 -4.79 -6.48
N PHE A 55 3.91 -5.38 -5.71
CA PHE A 55 3.48 -4.89 -4.40
C PHE A 55 2.55 -5.92 -3.75
N TYR A 56 2.29 -5.76 -2.45
CA TYR A 56 1.50 -6.68 -1.64
C TYR A 56 0.64 -5.93 -0.63
N ILE A 57 -0.68 -5.89 -0.86
CA ILE A 57 -1.64 -5.28 0.08
C ILE A 57 -1.60 -6.04 1.40
N GLY A 58 -1.63 -5.30 2.52
CA GLY A 58 -1.60 -5.86 3.87
C GLY A 58 -0.24 -6.38 4.33
N ARG A 59 0.85 -5.95 3.67
CA ARG A 59 2.22 -6.13 4.14
C ARG A 59 2.97 -4.82 4.17
N ASP A 60 3.75 -4.64 5.24
CA ASP A 60 4.76 -3.59 5.30
C ASP A 60 5.89 -3.89 4.30
N CYS A 61 6.17 -2.98 3.38
CA CYS A 61 7.26 -3.09 2.43
C CYS A 61 8.63 -3.22 3.12
N ALA A 62 8.75 -2.76 4.38
CA ALA A 62 9.95 -2.97 5.18
C ALA A 62 10.28 -4.47 5.37
N MET A 63 9.31 -5.39 5.26
CA MET A 63 9.55 -6.84 5.34
C MET A 63 10.55 -7.34 4.31
N TYR A 64 10.69 -6.63 3.19
CA TYR A 64 11.59 -6.99 2.11
C TYR A 64 12.96 -6.31 2.24
N ARG A 65 13.20 -5.54 3.31
CA ARG A 65 14.51 -4.92 3.55
C ARG A 65 15.58 -6.00 3.72
N GLY A 66 16.72 -5.83 3.05
CA GLY A 66 17.80 -6.82 2.99
C GLY A 66 17.52 -8.03 2.08
N SER A 67 16.33 -8.17 1.49
CA SER A 67 15.96 -9.27 0.60
C SER A 67 16.00 -8.85 -0.87
N VAL A 68 17.17 -8.95 -1.51
CA VAL A 68 17.40 -8.43 -2.88
C VAL A 68 16.53 -9.05 -3.99
N ASN A 69 16.02 -10.27 -3.80
CA ASN A 69 15.26 -10.99 -4.85
C ASN A 69 13.74 -10.87 -4.74
N THR A 70 13.23 -10.27 -3.66
CA THR A 70 11.78 -10.20 -3.37
C THR A 70 11.27 -8.76 -3.26
N ARG A 71 12.12 -7.79 -3.62
CA ARG A 71 11.78 -6.37 -3.51
C ARG A 71 10.94 -5.88 -4.69
N PRO A 72 9.88 -5.12 -4.41
CA PRO A 72 9.10 -4.42 -5.43
C PRO A 72 9.88 -3.21 -5.98
N TYR A 73 10.78 -3.42 -6.93
CA TYR A 73 11.54 -2.32 -7.54
C TYR A 73 10.64 -1.41 -8.37
N THR A 74 10.83 -0.09 -8.28
CA THR A 74 10.02 0.92 -8.98
C THR A 74 9.95 0.69 -10.49
N ASN A 75 11.06 0.35 -11.14
CA ASN A 75 11.05 0.00 -12.57
C ASN A 75 10.23 -1.28 -12.84
N SER A 76 10.29 -2.29 -11.96
CA SER A 76 9.47 -3.50 -12.10
C SER A 76 7.98 -3.22 -11.91
N ILE A 77 7.64 -2.34 -10.97
CA ILE A 77 6.27 -1.84 -10.76
C ILE A 77 5.79 -1.19 -12.05
N LEU A 78 6.50 -0.20 -12.58
CA LEU A 78 6.06 0.57 -13.74
C LEU A 78 6.07 -0.21 -15.06
N ASN A 79 6.90 -1.25 -15.18
CA ASN A 79 6.81 -2.19 -16.31
C ASN A 79 5.58 -3.09 -16.23
N SER A 80 5.13 -3.45 -15.02
CA SER A 80 4.00 -4.36 -14.81
C SER A 80 2.66 -3.60 -14.75
N PHE A 81 2.68 -2.43 -14.13
CA PHE A 81 1.57 -1.50 -13.90
C PHE A 81 2.01 -0.08 -14.29
N PRO A 82 2.09 0.23 -15.60
CA PRO A 82 2.44 1.56 -16.06
C PRO A 82 1.44 2.62 -15.58
N THR A 83 1.94 3.71 -15.00
CA THR A 83 1.11 4.84 -14.56
C THR A 83 1.85 6.15 -14.80
N GLU A 84 1.10 7.20 -15.12
CA GLU A 84 1.55 8.59 -15.07
C GLU A 84 0.96 9.32 -13.84
N ALA A 85 0.05 8.67 -13.10
CA ALA A 85 -0.52 9.18 -11.86
C ALA A 85 0.48 9.05 -10.70
N ILE A 86 1.48 9.92 -10.72
CA ILE A 86 2.57 10.01 -9.76
C ILE A 86 2.53 11.40 -9.15
N ARG A 87 2.36 11.49 -7.84
CA ARG A 87 2.35 12.76 -7.12
C ARG A 87 3.60 12.91 -6.29
N GLN A 88 4.30 14.03 -6.45
CA GLN A 88 5.27 14.48 -5.46
C GLN A 88 4.52 15.10 -4.29
N ARG A 89 4.70 14.54 -3.09
CA ARG A 89 4.08 15.05 -1.87
C ARG A 89 4.91 16.16 -1.24
N ASP A 90 6.23 15.96 -1.20
CA ASP A 90 7.21 16.90 -0.67
C ASP A 90 8.57 16.67 -1.36
N GLU A 91 9.60 17.40 -0.95
CA GLU A 91 10.95 17.35 -1.56
C GLU A 91 11.54 15.92 -1.59
N ASN A 92 11.13 15.05 -0.67
CA ASN A 92 11.76 13.75 -0.43
C ASN A 92 10.82 12.57 -0.62
N SER A 93 9.56 12.79 -1.02
CA SER A 93 8.60 11.69 -1.13
C SER A 93 7.55 11.89 -2.21
N MET A 94 7.08 10.76 -2.71
CA MET A 94 6.06 10.67 -3.75
C MET A 94 5.19 9.43 -3.53
N TYR A 95 4.07 9.39 -4.22
CA TYR A 95 3.23 8.19 -4.28
C TYR A 95 2.68 7.94 -5.68
N PHE A 96 2.47 6.67 -5.99
CA PHE A 96 1.77 6.24 -7.20
C PHE A 96 0.31 5.98 -6.86
N ILE A 97 -0.58 6.27 -7.80
CA ILE A 97 -2.01 6.02 -7.68
C ILE A 97 -2.45 5.05 -8.78
N TYR A 98 -3.27 4.08 -8.38
CA TYR A 98 -3.95 3.14 -9.28
C TYR A 98 -5.42 3.06 -8.88
N GLN A 99 -6.30 2.82 -9.85
CA GLN A 99 -7.71 2.56 -9.60
C GLN A 99 -8.11 1.17 -10.09
N SER A 100 -8.97 0.48 -9.34
CA SER A 100 -9.58 -0.78 -9.79
C SER A 100 -10.94 -0.55 -10.46
N ASP A 101 -11.33 -1.47 -11.34
CA ASP A 101 -12.68 -1.53 -11.90
C ASP A 101 -13.77 -1.89 -10.88
N SER A 102 -13.39 -2.33 -9.68
CA SER A 102 -14.27 -2.45 -8.50
C SER A 102 -14.39 -1.17 -7.67
N GLY A 103 -13.66 -0.11 -8.04
CA GLY A 103 -13.78 1.22 -7.45
C GLY A 103 -12.85 1.53 -6.28
N PHE A 104 -11.91 0.64 -5.91
CA PHE A 104 -10.89 1.00 -4.92
C PHE A 104 -9.71 1.73 -5.57
N TYR A 105 -9.07 2.58 -4.78
CA TYR A 105 -7.82 3.25 -5.10
C TYR A 105 -6.70 2.59 -4.33
N LEU A 106 -5.55 2.41 -4.97
CA LEU A 106 -4.33 1.86 -4.39
C LEU A 106 -3.22 2.91 -4.46
N TYR A 107 -2.58 3.15 -3.31
CA TYR A 107 -1.47 4.08 -3.16
C TYR A 107 -0.21 3.34 -2.74
N LEU A 108 0.88 3.57 -3.49
CA LEU A 108 2.22 3.08 -3.17
C LEU A 108 3.12 4.26 -2.82
N PHE A 109 3.75 4.24 -1.65
CA PHE A 109 4.53 5.37 -1.12
C PHE A 109 6.02 5.15 -1.32
N PHE A 110 6.76 6.21 -1.61
CA PHE A 110 8.20 6.19 -1.84
C PHE A 110 8.85 7.37 -1.12
N SER A 111 10.08 7.19 -0.61
CA SER A 111 10.82 8.26 0.05
C SER A 111 12.32 8.14 -0.14
N GLU A 112 12.99 9.24 -0.49
CA GLU A 112 14.44 9.31 -0.60
C GLU A 112 15.15 9.10 0.72
N GLU A 113 14.64 9.73 1.79
CA GLU A 113 15.25 9.67 3.12
C GLU A 113 14.98 8.35 3.83
N ASN A 114 13.76 7.83 3.67
CA ASN A 114 13.27 6.68 4.42
C ASN A 114 13.32 5.36 3.63
N GLY A 115 13.67 5.43 2.35
CA GLY A 115 13.82 4.28 1.48
C GLY A 115 15.15 3.55 1.67
N ASP A 116 15.51 2.69 0.72
CA ASP A 116 16.77 1.96 0.80
C ASP A 116 17.97 2.87 0.51
N PRO A 117 18.85 3.14 1.49
CA PRO A 117 20.00 4.02 1.31
C PRO A 117 21.05 3.45 0.34
N ASP A 118 21.08 2.12 0.14
CA ASP A 118 22.04 1.46 -0.74
C ASP A 118 21.63 1.54 -2.23
N TRP A 119 20.37 1.90 -2.52
CA TRP A 119 19.78 1.74 -3.86
C TRP A 119 18.97 2.93 -4.38
N ASP A 120 19.20 4.13 -3.83
CA ASP A 120 18.36 5.33 -4.03
C ASP A 120 16.96 5.12 -3.43
N GLY A 121 16.60 5.94 -2.44
CA GLY A 121 15.43 5.69 -1.58
C GLY A 121 14.09 5.59 -2.33
N LEU A 122 14.02 6.10 -3.56
CA LEU A 122 12.84 6.00 -4.43
C LEU A 122 12.75 4.71 -5.26
N ASN A 123 13.74 3.83 -5.17
CA ASN A 123 13.80 2.61 -5.98
C ASN A 123 12.92 1.48 -5.46
N THR A 124 12.38 1.60 -4.25
CA THR A 124 11.42 0.66 -3.65
C THR A 124 10.37 1.41 -2.84
N PRO A 125 9.12 0.94 -2.81
CA PRO A 125 8.11 1.51 -1.94
C PRO A 125 8.45 1.30 -0.46
N ILE A 126 7.97 2.22 0.36
CA ILE A 126 8.09 2.20 1.82
C ILE A 126 6.72 1.94 2.45
N GLY A 127 6.73 1.38 3.65
CA GLY A 127 5.51 1.25 4.43
C GLY A 127 4.46 0.32 3.83
N TYR A 128 3.19 0.51 4.19
CA TYR A 128 2.08 -0.29 3.66
C TYR A 128 1.54 0.30 2.36
N PRO A 129 1.27 -0.52 1.33
CA PRO A 129 0.31 -0.15 0.29
C PRO A 129 -1.05 0.17 0.93
N ILE A 130 -1.60 1.33 0.62
CA ILE A 130 -2.88 1.80 1.17
C ILE A 130 -3.97 1.61 0.13
N VAL A 131 -5.07 0.97 0.53
CA VAL A 131 -6.27 0.83 -0.29
C VAL A 131 -7.40 1.66 0.29
N ILE A 132 -8.10 2.39 -0.57
CA ILE A 132 -9.24 3.23 -0.19
C ILE A 132 -10.38 2.96 -1.16
N GLN A 133 -11.51 2.47 -0.67
CA GLN A 133 -12.73 2.33 -1.47
C GLN A 133 -13.82 3.32 -1.06
N LYS A 134 -13.76 3.81 0.18
CA LYS A 134 -14.68 4.81 0.73
C LYS A 134 -13.93 5.68 1.73
N MET A 135 -14.21 6.98 1.71
CA MET A 135 -13.65 7.92 2.69
C MET A 135 -14.45 7.90 4.00
N LEU A 136 -13.85 7.34 5.04
CA LEU A 136 -14.40 7.23 6.40
C LEU A 136 -13.69 8.18 7.39
N SER A 137 -14.15 8.23 8.62
CA SER A 137 -13.56 8.94 9.76
C SER A 137 -13.29 7.96 10.91
N TYR A 138 -12.46 8.34 11.88
CA TYR A 138 -12.18 7.48 13.04
C TYR A 138 -13.43 7.24 13.89
N GLU A 139 -14.36 8.20 13.91
CA GLU A 139 -15.65 8.05 14.59
C GLU A 139 -16.48 6.88 14.05
N ASP A 140 -16.37 6.56 12.76
CA ASP A 140 -17.06 5.41 12.15
C ASP A 140 -16.63 4.06 12.78
N PHE A 141 -15.45 4.02 13.40
CA PHE A 141 -14.87 2.84 14.06
C PHE A 141 -15.05 2.84 15.58
N ALA A 142 -15.78 3.81 16.17
CA ALA A 142 -15.90 3.96 17.64
C ALA A 142 -16.48 2.72 18.35
N GLY A 143 -17.22 1.85 17.64
CA GLY A 143 -17.78 0.62 18.17
C GLY A 143 -16.87 -0.61 18.13
N VAL A 144 -15.70 -0.50 17.50
CA VAL A 144 -14.73 -1.60 17.36
C VAL A 144 -13.86 -1.69 18.60
N GLN A 145 -13.68 -2.90 19.12
CA GLN A 145 -12.78 -3.16 20.25
C GLN A 145 -11.97 -4.44 20.07
N VAL A 146 -10.89 -4.57 20.84
CA VAL A 146 -10.10 -5.80 20.93
C VAL A 146 -11.00 -6.99 21.29
N GLY A 147 -10.82 -8.10 20.58
CA GLY A 147 -11.64 -9.30 20.67
C GLY A 147 -12.84 -9.32 19.70
N ASP A 148 -13.12 -8.21 19.01
CA ASP A 148 -14.13 -8.22 17.95
C ASP A 148 -13.67 -9.04 16.74
N GLY A 149 -14.61 -9.76 16.13
CA GLY A 149 -14.41 -10.39 14.83
C GLY A 149 -14.48 -9.38 13.69
N VAL A 150 -13.82 -9.71 12.59
CA VAL A 150 -13.71 -8.86 11.38
C VAL A 150 -15.04 -8.53 10.70
N GLU A 151 -16.11 -9.29 10.97
CA GLU A 151 -17.47 -9.02 10.45
C GLU A 151 -17.93 -7.58 10.73
N LYS A 152 -17.67 -7.06 11.94
CA LYS A 152 -18.01 -5.68 12.29
C LYS A 152 -17.25 -4.66 11.45
N LEU A 153 -16.00 -4.98 11.09
CA LEU A 153 -15.17 -4.10 10.27
C LEU A 153 -15.62 -4.10 8.82
N ARG A 154 -16.07 -5.25 8.30
CA ARG A 154 -16.60 -5.37 6.94
C ARG A 154 -17.86 -4.51 6.72
N GLU A 155 -18.69 -4.34 7.75
CA GLU A 155 -19.85 -3.45 7.71
C GLU A 155 -19.47 -1.95 7.66
N ILE A 156 -18.32 -1.60 8.24
CA ILE A 156 -17.83 -0.21 8.33
C ILE A 156 -17.06 0.17 7.06
N ASP A 157 -16.09 -0.68 6.67
CA ASP A 157 -15.17 -0.43 5.57
C ASP A 157 -15.07 -1.65 4.63
N PRO A 158 -15.55 -1.53 3.38
CA PRO A 158 -15.54 -2.65 2.43
C PRO A 158 -14.13 -3.10 2.03
N VAL A 159 -13.08 -2.29 2.24
CA VAL A 159 -11.69 -2.71 1.94
C VAL A 159 -11.26 -3.91 2.78
N ILE A 160 -11.96 -4.22 3.87
CA ILE A 160 -11.72 -5.42 4.67
C ILE A 160 -11.83 -6.71 3.84
N GLU A 161 -12.74 -6.76 2.86
CA GLU A 161 -12.85 -7.93 1.96
C GLU A 161 -11.56 -8.14 1.15
N ILE A 162 -10.91 -7.04 0.73
CA ILE A 162 -9.62 -7.07 0.04
C ILE A 162 -8.56 -7.66 0.97
N TYR A 163 -8.47 -7.17 2.21
CA TYR A 163 -7.50 -7.67 3.18
C TYR A 163 -7.71 -9.15 3.52
N GLU A 164 -8.95 -9.57 3.79
CA GLU A 164 -9.28 -10.97 4.07
C GLU A 164 -8.87 -11.89 2.92
N SER A 165 -9.20 -11.52 1.69
CA SER A 165 -8.83 -12.32 0.54
C SER A 165 -7.31 -12.35 0.33
N MET A 166 -6.61 -11.24 0.53
CA MET A 166 -5.14 -11.23 0.51
C MET A 166 -4.55 -12.16 1.58
N PHE A 167 -5.10 -12.16 2.78
CA PHE A 167 -4.57 -12.97 3.88
C PHE A 167 -4.85 -14.46 3.70
N PHE A 168 -6.08 -14.83 3.39
CA PHE A 168 -6.49 -16.23 3.35
C PHE A 168 -6.33 -16.87 1.97
N ASP A 169 -6.64 -16.17 0.89
CA ASP A 169 -6.61 -16.76 -0.45
C ASP A 169 -5.24 -16.61 -1.12
N HIS A 170 -4.62 -15.43 -0.99
CA HIS A 170 -3.33 -15.16 -1.62
C HIS A 170 -2.13 -15.59 -0.76
N PHE A 171 -2.07 -15.16 0.50
CA PHE A 171 -0.96 -15.52 1.39
C PHE A 171 -1.17 -16.85 2.12
N THR A 172 -2.39 -17.39 2.13
CA THR A 172 -2.74 -18.65 2.82
C THR A 172 -2.36 -18.62 4.30
N TRP A 173 -2.52 -17.46 4.94
CA TRP A 173 -2.22 -17.26 6.35
C TRP A 173 -3.22 -18.02 7.22
N ASN A 174 -2.71 -18.53 8.33
CA ASN A 174 -3.42 -19.35 9.31
C ASN A 174 -2.92 -19.00 10.73
N THR A 175 -3.39 -19.72 11.75
CA THR A 175 -2.99 -19.50 13.15
C THR A 175 -1.46 -19.51 13.35
N TYR A 176 -0.75 -20.44 12.69
CA TYR A 176 0.70 -20.50 12.74
C TYR A 176 1.37 -19.26 12.12
N ALA A 177 0.86 -18.80 10.97
CA ALA A 177 1.36 -17.57 10.34
C ALA A 177 1.15 -16.37 11.26
N ALA A 178 -0.04 -16.22 11.86
CA ALA A 178 -0.34 -15.14 12.79
C ALA A 178 0.61 -15.13 14.01
N GLU A 179 0.85 -16.30 14.62
CA GLU A 179 1.81 -16.44 15.71
C GLU A 179 3.24 -16.06 15.27
N HIS A 180 3.67 -16.53 14.09
CA HIS A 180 4.98 -16.20 13.53
C HIS A 180 5.12 -14.68 13.30
N HIS A 181 4.14 -14.06 12.67
CA HIS A 181 4.11 -12.63 12.37
C HIS A 181 4.20 -11.79 13.65
N ARG A 182 3.43 -12.16 14.69
CA ARG A 182 3.48 -11.51 16.01
C ARG A 182 4.86 -11.62 16.67
N LYS A 183 5.46 -12.81 16.68
CA LYS A 183 6.81 -13.03 17.26
C LYS A 183 7.91 -12.21 16.59
N ASN A 184 7.69 -11.79 15.34
CA ASN A 184 8.63 -11.00 14.56
C ASN A 184 8.26 -9.50 14.51
N ASN A 185 7.42 -9.01 15.43
CA ASN A 185 7.00 -7.61 15.51
C ASN A 185 6.34 -7.09 14.21
N ASN A 186 5.64 -7.99 13.51
CA ASN A 186 4.97 -7.66 12.25
C ASN A 186 3.60 -8.34 12.18
N PRO A 187 2.67 -7.96 13.07
CA PRO A 187 1.35 -8.58 13.14
C PRO A 187 0.57 -8.36 11.84
N ILE A 188 -0.28 -9.33 11.53
CA ILE A 188 -1.24 -9.25 10.43
C ILE A 188 -2.11 -8.03 10.66
N SER A 189 -2.23 -7.14 9.68
CA SER A 189 -2.90 -5.86 9.88
C SER A 189 -3.49 -5.27 8.62
N SER A 190 -4.62 -4.57 8.79
CA SER A 190 -5.19 -3.67 7.78
C SER A 190 -4.86 -2.23 8.16
N VAL A 191 -4.74 -1.38 7.14
CA VAL A 191 -4.50 0.06 7.32
C VAL A 191 -5.58 0.83 6.59
N HIS A 192 -6.37 1.57 7.34
CA HIS A 192 -7.50 2.35 6.86
C HIS A 192 -7.09 3.82 6.81
N TYR A 193 -7.18 4.42 5.62
CA TYR A 193 -6.95 5.85 5.46
C TYR A 193 -8.26 6.60 5.67
N LEU A 194 -8.27 7.50 6.66
CA LEU A 194 -9.46 8.20 7.12
C LEU A 194 -9.34 9.70 6.83
N LYS A 195 -10.47 10.41 6.88
CA LYS A 195 -10.55 11.87 6.72
C LYS A 195 -9.79 12.63 7.82
N ASP A 196 -9.58 11.98 8.96
CA ASP A 196 -9.03 12.55 10.19
C ASP A 196 -7.78 11.81 10.68
N GLY A 197 -7.24 10.86 9.91
CA GLY A 197 -5.97 10.19 10.25
C GLY A 197 -5.76 8.85 9.56
N LEU A 198 -4.81 8.07 10.08
CA LEU A 198 -4.63 6.66 9.75
C LEU A 198 -5.09 5.79 10.92
N LEU A 199 -5.79 4.71 10.59
CA LEU A 199 -6.15 3.66 11.52
C LEU A 199 -5.53 2.35 11.08
N LYS A 200 -4.61 1.80 11.87
CA LYS A 200 -4.11 0.43 11.73
C LYS A 200 -4.83 -0.46 12.72
N ILE A 201 -5.35 -1.58 12.23
CA ILE A 201 -5.94 -2.64 13.04
C ILE A 201 -5.08 -3.87 12.90
N GLU A 202 -4.62 -4.43 14.01
CA GLU A 202 -3.81 -5.64 14.05
C GLU A 202 -4.68 -6.81 14.49
N TYR A 203 -4.42 -8.00 13.94
CA TYR A 203 -5.26 -9.18 14.09
C TYR A 203 -4.49 -10.40 14.60
N ASP A 204 -5.23 -11.31 15.24
CA ASP A 204 -4.90 -12.74 15.27
C ASP A 204 -5.76 -13.50 14.25
N ILE A 205 -5.34 -14.72 13.92
CA ILE A 205 -6.18 -15.68 13.20
C ILE A 205 -6.64 -16.76 14.17
N VAL A 206 -7.95 -16.96 14.27
CA VAL A 206 -8.59 -18.03 15.05
C VAL A 206 -9.19 -19.08 14.10
N ASP A 207 -9.09 -20.36 14.48
CA ASP A 207 -9.61 -21.50 13.71
C ASP A 207 -9.18 -21.51 12.23
N ASP A 208 -7.97 -21.01 11.97
CA ASP A 208 -7.35 -20.87 10.64
C ASP A 208 -8.15 -20.08 9.60
N THR A 209 -9.22 -19.39 10.00
CA THR A 209 -10.20 -18.82 9.06
C THR A 209 -10.78 -17.47 9.47
N GLN A 210 -10.57 -17.02 10.70
CA GLN A 210 -11.21 -15.81 11.22
C GLN A 210 -10.19 -14.82 11.77
N LEU A 211 -10.30 -13.57 11.35
CA LEU A 211 -9.54 -12.47 11.93
C LEU A 211 -10.25 -11.95 13.19
N VAL A 212 -9.48 -11.82 14.26
CA VAL A 212 -9.92 -11.22 15.54
C VAL A 212 -9.03 -10.03 15.85
N VAL A 213 -9.64 -8.89 16.19
CA VAL A 213 -8.93 -7.65 16.52
C VAL A 213 -8.09 -7.86 17.77
N GLU A 214 -6.79 -7.64 17.67
CA GLU A 214 -5.83 -7.70 18.78
C GLU A 214 -5.37 -6.32 19.23
N ASN A 215 -5.29 -5.37 18.31
CA ASN A 215 -4.82 -4.02 18.60
C ASN A 215 -5.42 -2.99 17.63
N ILE A 216 -5.56 -1.76 18.11
CA ILE A 216 -6.13 -0.65 17.35
C ILE A 216 -5.19 0.55 17.56
N ILE A 217 -4.62 1.05 16.47
CA ILE A 217 -3.63 2.12 16.48
C ILE A 217 -4.14 3.25 15.57
N PHE A 218 -4.47 4.40 16.16
CA PHE A 218 -4.90 5.58 15.42
C PHE A 218 -3.87 6.69 15.51
N ASN A 219 -3.65 7.40 14.39
CA ASN A 219 -2.77 8.55 14.32
C ASN A 219 -3.38 9.66 13.43
N GLU A 220 -3.73 10.79 14.05
CA GLU A 220 -4.33 11.96 13.39
C GLU A 220 -3.41 12.66 12.38
N ASN A 221 -2.09 12.46 12.49
CA ASN A 221 -1.10 13.08 11.62
C ASN A 221 -0.78 12.23 10.38
N TYR A 222 -1.44 11.08 10.23
CA TYR A 222 -1.17 10.09 9.18
C TYR A 222 0.21 9.45 9.27
N ASP A 223 0.74 9.32 10.49
CA ASP A 223 2.02 8.67 10.73
C ASP A 223 1.81 7.20 11.13
N LEU A 224 2.59 6.30 10.55
CA LEU A 224 2.61 4.90 10.94
C LEU A 224 4.04 4.38 11.06
N THR A 225 4.30 3.65 12.14
CA THR A 225 5.60 3.03 12.42
C THR A 225 5.70 1.66 11.74
N ASN A 226 6.79 1.46 11.01
CA ASN A 226 7.12 0.21 10.33
C ASN A 226 7.67 -0.86 11.29
N LEU A 227 7.94 -2.06 10.76
CA LEU A 227 8.45 -3.18 11.57
C LEU A 227 9.82 -2.94 12.24
N TYR A 228 10.62 -1.99 11.75
CA TYR A 228 11.94 -1.61 12.29
C TYR A 228 11.87 -0.43 13.27
N GLY A 229 10.68 0.12 13.54
CA GLY A 229 10.51 1.28 14.42
C GLY A 229 10.68 2.63 13.73
N GLU A 230 10.80 2.66 12.40
CA GLU A 230 10.86 3.89 11.61
C GLU A 230 9.45 4.40 11.33
N THR A 231 9.21 5.70 11.44
CA THR A 231 7.88 6.30 11.25
C THR A 231 7.80 6.99 9.91
N TYR A 232 6.77 6.66 9.13
CA TYR A 232 6.50 7.28 7.84
C TYR A 232 5.16 8.01 7.87
N ASN A 233 5.14 9.17 7.23
CA ASN A 233 3.89 9.87 6.95
C ASN A 233 3.26 9.31 5.67
N TYR A 234 1.96 9.06 5.66
CA TYR A 234 1.21 8.55 4.51
C TYR A 234 0.21 9.56 3.96
N ARG A 235 0.27 10.84 4.37
CA ARG A 235 -0.70 11.83 3.91
C ARG A 235 -0.77 11.84 2.37
N ILE A 236 -1.97 11.68 1.85
CA ILE A 236 -2.34 11.81 0.45
C ILE A 236 -2.94 13.20 0.28
N LEU A 237 -2.62 13.88 -0.82
CA LEU A 237 -3.17 15.21 -1.09
C LEU A 237 -4.69 15.10 -1.32
N PRO A 238 -5.49 16.06 -0.82
CA PRO A 238 -6.96 15.94 -0.87
C PRO A 238 -7.55 15.72 -2.27
N GLN A 239 -6.93 16.29 -3.30
CA GLN A 239 -7.37 16.15 -4.70
C GLN A 239 -7.14 14.75 -5.29
N ASP A 240 -6.26 13.96 -4.68
CA ASP A 240 -5.90 12.62 -5.14
C ASP A 240 -6.68 11.52 -4.38
N LEU A 241 -7.55 11.89 -3.44
CA LEU A 241 -8.42 10.98 -2.69
C LEU A 241 -9.65 10.59 -3.53
N PRO A 242 -10.27 9.42 -3.28
CA PRO A 242 -11.54 9.08 -3.92
C PRO A 242 -12.60 10.14 -3.62
N GLU A 243 -13.46 10.42 -4.60
CA GLU A 243 -14.60 11.31 -4.39
C GLU A 243 -15.47 10.82 -3.22
N ALA A 244 -15.97 11.75 -2.42
CA ALA A 244 -16.71 11.48 -1.18
C ALA A 244 -18.19 11.15 -1.41
#